data_AF-A0A932CSU8-F1
#
_entry.id   AF-A0A932CSU8-F1
#
_cell.length_a   1.000
_cell.length_b   1.000
_cell.length_c   1.000
_cell.angle_alpha   90.00
_cell.angle_beta   90.00
_cell.angle_gamma   90.00
#
_symmetry.space_group_name_H-M   'P 1'
#
loop_
_entity.id
_entity.type
_entity.pdbx_description
1 polymer ?
#
loop_
_entity_poly.entity_id
_entity_poly.type
_entity_poly.pdbx_seq_one_letter_code
_entity_poly.pdbx_strand_id
1 'polypeptide(L)' 'MEQFLEIVTKPDNIPISAMALVVIFFTWLGLKQAFRSDQVIEEKGSNELWDEMIK' A
#
# COMPACT_ATOMS: atom_id res chain seq x y z
N MET A 1 -0.85 18.43 17.61
CA MET A 1 -1.53 17.11 17.54
C MET A 1 -3.02 17.21 17.81
N GLU A 2 -3.46 18.06 18.76
CA GLU A 2 -4.90 18.25 19.06
C GLU A 2 -5.73 18.69 17.85
N GLN A 3 -5.30 19.72 17.12
CA GLN A 3 -5.99 20.17 15.89
C GLN A 3 -6.05 19.11 14.80
N PHE A 4 -5.00 18.28 14.68
CA PHE A 4 -4.98 17.20 13.71
C PHE A 4 -6.01 16.14 14.08
N LEU A 5 -5.99 15.65 15.33
CA LEU A 5 -6.96 14.69 15.83
C LEU A 5 -8.40 15.21 15.71
N GLU A 6 -8.64 16.49 16.01
CA GLU A 6 -9.95 17.12 15.86
C GLU A 6 -10.44 17.06 14.40
N ILE A 7 -9.55 17.32 13.43
CA ILE A 7 -9.88 17.21 12.00
C ILE A 7 -10.20 15.75 11.64
N VAL A 8 -9.39 14.78 12.08
CA VAL A 8 -9.54 13.37 11.65
C VAL A 8 -10.73 12.68 12.33
N THR A 9 -11.11 13.13 13.54
CA THR A 9 -12.19 12.55 14.35
C THR A 9 -13.53 13.27 14.22
N LYS A 10 -13.55 14.43 13.54
CA LYS A 10 -14.79 15.16 13.24
C LYS A 10 -15.75 14.24 12.47
N PRO A 11 -17.03 14.11 12.87
CA PRO A 11 -17.97 13.17 12.26
C PRO A 11 -18.14 13.31 10.75
N ASP A 12 -18.08 14.53 10.24
CA ASP A 12 -18.12 14.90 8.82
C ASP A 12 -16.87 14.46 8.04
N ASN A 13 -15.75 14.28 8.72
CA ASN A 13 -14.47 13.89 8.12
C ASN A 13 -14.17 12.40 8.23
N ILE A 14 -14.96 11.63 8.99
CA ILE A 14 -14.84 10.16 9.10
C ILE A 14 -14.74 9.48 7.71
N PRO A 15 -15.57 9.84 6.71
CA PRO A 15 -15.45 9.23 5.37
C PRO A 15 -14.08 9.47 4.72
N ILE A 16 -13.54 10.68 4.82
CA ILE A 16 -12.24 11.04 4.25
C ILE A 16 -11.11 10.29 4.97
N SER A 17 -11.18 10.20 6.30
CA SER A 17 -10.21 9.46 7.10
C SER A 17 -10.21 7.97 6.76
N ALA A 18 -11.38 7.38 6.52
CA ALA A 18 -11.50 6.00 6.05
C ALA A 18 -10.89 5.82 4.65
N MET A 19 -11.14 6.74 3.72
CA MET A 19 -10.52 6.72 2.40
C MET A 19 -9.00 6.85 2.49
N ALA A 20 -8.48 7.72 3.34
CA ALA A 20 -7.04 7.88 3.56
C ALA A 20 -6.41 6.58 4.07
N LEU A 21 -7.06 5.89 5.02
CA LEU A 21 -6.60 4.59 5.50
C LEU A 21 -6.55 3.55 4.38
N VAL A 22 -7.58 3.51 3.53
CA VAL A 22 -7.63 2.61 2.36
C VAL A 22 -6.48 2.90 1.40
N VAL A 23 -6.25 4.17 1.07
CA VAL A 23 -5.15 4.58 0.19
C VAL A 23 -3.80 4.18 0.78
N ILE A 24 -3.56 4.46 2.06
CA ILE A 24 -2.31 4.08 2.74
C ILE A 24 -2.12 2.56 2.72
N PHE A 25 -3.18 1.81 3.02
CA PHE A 25 -3.14 0.34 3.04
C PHE A 25 -2.78 -0.25 1.67
N PHE A 26 -3.47 0.16 0.60
CA PHE A 26 -3.17 -0.34 -0.74
C PHE A 26 -1.83 0.17 -1.28
N THR A 27 -1.41 1.37 -0.90
CA THR A 27 -0.07 1.88 -1.22
C THR A 27 1.00 1.01 -0.58
N TRP A 28 0.85 0.68 0.71
CA TRP A 28 1.77 -0.21 1.41
C TRP A 28 1.80 -1.61 0.80
N LEU A 29 0.64 -2.17 0.45
CA LEU A 29 0.57 -3.47 -0.24
C LEU A 29 1.30 -3.44 -1.59
N GLY A 30 1.08 -2.40 -2.39
CA GLY A 30 1.76 -2.22 -3.68
C GLY A 30 3.27 -2.10 -3.52
N LEU A 31 3.74 -1.29 -2.56
CA LEU A 31 5.17 -1.15 -2.26
C LEU A 31 5.78 -2.47 -1.76
N LYS A 32 5.09 -3.18 -0.88
CA LYS A 32 5.54 -4.50 -0.39
C LYS A 32 5.69 -5.50 -1.55
N GLN A 33 4.75 -5.50 -2.49
CA GLN A 33 4.84 -6.35 -3.68
C GLN A 33 5.98 -5.91 -4.59
N ALA A 34 6.14 -4.60 -4.84
CA ALA A 34 7.23 -4.07 -5.66
C ALA A 34 8.61 -4.48 -5.12
N PHE A 35 8.88 -4.29 -3.83
CA PHE A 35 10.16 -4.67 -3.23
C PHE A 35 10.43 -6.17 -3.31
N ARG A 36 9.39 -7.01 -3.15
CA ARG A 36 9.54 -8.46 -3.33
C ARG A 36 9.84 -8.79 -4.79
N SER A 37 9.16 -8.14 -5.73
CA SER A 37 9.39 -8.32 -7.15
C SER A 37 10.81 -7.93 -7.56
N ASP A 38 11.32 -6.82 -7.04
CA ASP A 38 12.69 -6.37 -7.29
C ASP A 38 13.72 -7.42 -6.80
N GLN A 39 13.52 -8.00 -5.62
CA GLN A 39 14.37 -9.09 -5.10
C GLN A 39 14.35 -10.33 -6.00
N VAL A 40 13.16 -10.76 -6.45
CA VAL A 40 13.03 -11.93 -7.34
C VAL A 40 13.72 -11.66 -8.68
N ILE A 41 13.58 -10.45 -9.24
CA ILE A 41 14.23 -10.08 -10.49
C ILE A 41 15.77 -10.10 -10.32
N GLU A 42 16.28 -9.62 -9.19
CA GLU A 42 17.73 -9.62 -8.91
C GLU A 42 18.29 -11.04 -8.75
N GLU A 43 17.58 -11.91 -8.02
CA GLU A 43 18.05 -13.27 -7.73
C GLU A 43 17.90 -14.23 -8.91
N LYS A 44 16.79 -14.11 -9.65
CA LYS A 44 16.27 -15.15 -10.56
C LYS A 44 15.90 -14.65 -11.95
N GLY A 45 15.89 -13.34 -12.15
CA GLY A 45 15.53 -12.71 -13.41
C GLY A 45 14.02 -12.57 -13.63
N SER A 46 13.65 -11.69 -14.56
CA SER A 46 12.24 -11.30 -14.78
C SER A 46 11.32 -12.45 -15.20
N ASN A 47 11.83 -13.50 -15.84
CA ASN A 47 11.01 -14.63 -16.29
C ASN A 47 10.40 -15.41 -15.10
N GLU A 48 11.18 -15.62 -14.04
CA GLU A 48 10.68 -16.32 -12.84
C GLU A 48 9.62 -15.50 -12.08
N LEU A 49 9.72 -14.16 -12.12
CA LEU A 49 8.69 -13.28 -11.55
C LEU A 49 7.33 -13.48 -12.24
N TRP A 50 7.31 -13.54 -13.58
CA TRP A 50 6.08 -13.72 -14.34
C TRP A 50 5.42 -15.07 -14.02
N ASP A 51 6.22 -16.11 -13.86
CA ASP A 51 5.73 -17.43 -13.45
C ASP A 51 5.15 -17.41 -12.04
N GLU A 52 5.71 -16.66 -11.08
CA GLU A 52 5.15 -16.55 -9.72
C GLU A 52 3.87 -15.71 -9.64
N MET A 53 3.74 -14.68 -10.48
CA MET A 53 2.61 -13.75 -10.42
C MET A 53 1.36 -14.23 -11.18
N ILE A 54 1.54 -14.97 -12.27
CA ILE A 54 0.46 -15.32 -13.22
C ILE A 54 -0.02 -16.76 -13.04
N LYS A 55 0.83 -17.64 -12.49
CA LYS A 55 0.58 -19.08 -12.38
C LYS A 55 0.14 -19.48 -10.98
#